data_AF-A0A1C0AQE9-F1
#
_entry.id   AF-A0A1C0AQE9-F1
#
_cell.length_a   1.000
_cell.length_b   1.000
_cell.length_c   1.000
_cell.angle_alpha   90.00
_cell.angle_beta   90.00
_cell.angle_gamma   90.00
#
_symmetry.space_group_name_H-M   'P 1'
#
loop_
_entity.id
_entity.type
_entity.pdbx_description
1 polymer ?
#
loop_
_entity_poly.entity_id
_entity_poly.type
_entity_poly.pdbx_seq_one_letter_code
_entity_poly.pdbx_strand_id
1 'polypeptide(L)'
;MDDVVTLFLDDIDDGAFAWQAEALCAQTDPEAFFPEKGGSTREAKRVCLNCTVRAECLEYALAHDERFGIWGGLSERERRKLKRTAV
;
A
#
# COMPACT_ATOMS: atom_id res chain seq x y z
N MET A 1 20.57 14.23 -32.98
CA MET A 1 19.29 14.75 -32.50
C MET A 1 18.82 13.84 -31.36
N ASP A 2 19.75 13.36 -30.51
CA ASP A 2 19.58 12.10 -29.76
C ASP A 2 19.93 12.21 -28.27
N ASP A 3 20.39 13.38 -27.79
CA ASP A 3 20.77 13.59 -26.37
C ASP A 3 19.60 13.99 -25.46
N VAL A 4 18.50 14.49 -26.03
CA VAL A 4 17.33 14.91 -25.24
C VAL A 4 16.44 13.73 -24.83
N VAL A 5 16.35 12.67 -25.64
CA VAL A 5 15.47 11.52 -25.33
C VAL A 5 15.95 10.75 -24.10
N THR A 6 17.27 10.68 -23.88
CA THR A 6 17.86 9.99 -22.73
C THR A 6 17.74 10.79 -21.43
N LEU A 7 17.74 12.14 -21.49
CA LEU A 7 17.59 13.00 -20.31
C LEU A 7 16.14 13.14 -19.81
N PHE A 8 15.13 12.82 -20.64
CA PHE A 8 13.72 12.89 -20.24
C PHE A 8 13.14 11.55 -19.72
N LEU A 9 13.86 10.44 -19.85
CA LEU A 9 13.38 9.11 -19.43
C LEU A 9 13.99 8.62 -18.11
N ASP A 10 15.12 9.16 -17.67
CA ASP A 10 15.76 8.81 -16.39
C ASP A 10 15.17 9.55 -15.17
N ASP A 11 14.33 10.58 -15.38
CA ASP A 11 13.72 11.40 -14.31
C ASP A 11 12.24 11.05 -14.04
N ILE A 12 11.66 10.09 -14.77
CA ILE A 12 10.30 9.60 -14.47
C ILE A 12 10.40 8.48 -13.42
N ASP A 13 10.58 8.89 -12.17
CA ASP A 13 9.93 8.32 -10.98
C ASP A 13 9.78 6.78 -10.91
N ASP A 14 10.79 5.99 -11.31
CA ASP A 14 10.77 4.52 -11.14
C ASP A 14 10.97 4.12 -9.66
N GLY A 15 11.31 5.08 -8.78
CA GLY A 15 11.59 4.85 -7.37
C GLY A 15 10.39 4.93 -6.41
N ALA A 16 9.37 5.75 -6.70
CA ALA A 16 8.27 5.97 -5.75
C ALA A 16 7.33 4.77 -5.58
N PHE A 17 7.32 3.86 -6.55
CA PHE A 17 6.46 2.67 -6.58
C PHE A 17 7.22 1.35 -6.56
N ALA A 18 8.54 1.35 -6.40
CA ALA A 18 9.36 0.14 -6.39
C ALA A 18 8.89 -0.90 -5.34
N TRP A 19 8.48 -0.43 -4.16
CA TRP A 19 7.98 -1.30 -3.10
C TRP A 19 6.63 -1.97 -3.44
N GLN A 20 5.80 -1.36 -4.31
CA GLN A 20 4.52 -1.94 -4.69
C GLN A 20 4.71 -3.21 -5.54
N ALA A 21 5.78 -3.26 -6.33
CA ALA A 21 6.12 -4.44 -7.14
C ALA A 21 6.47 -5.67 -6.26
N GLU A 22 6.94 -5.45 -5.04
CA GLU A 22 7.27 -6.51 -4.08
C GLU A 22 6.10 -6.85 -3.13
N ALA A 23 4.94 -6.22 -3.29
CA ALA A 23 3.81 -6.42 -2.40
C ALA A 23 3.18 -7.82 -2.57
N LEU A 24 3.22 -8.62 -1.50
CA LEU A 24 2.66 -9.97 -1.49
C LEU A 24 1.16 -10.01 -1.82
N CYS A 25 0.42 -8.95 -1.51
CA CYS A 25 -1.03 -8.88 -1.79
C CYS A 25 -1.37 -8.94 -3.29
N ALA A 26 -0.46 -8.51 -4.18
CA ALA A 26 -0.64 -8.60 -5.62
C ALA A 26 -0.68 -10.05 -6.14
N GLN A 27 -0.24 -11.01 -5.31
CA GLN A 27 -0.22 -12.45 -5.62
C GLN A 27 -1.39 -13.21 -4.99
N THR A 28 -2.37 -12.48 -4.42
CA THR A 28 -3.52 -13.05 -3.72
C THR A 28 -4.83 -12.48 -4.26
N ASP A 29 -5.97 -12.97 -3.77
CA ASP A 29 -7.27 -12.42 -4.15
C ASP A 29 -7.42 -10.96 -3.70
N PRO A 30 -7.58 -9.99 -4.63
CA PRO A 30 -7.74 -8.59 -4.28
C PRO A 30 -9.02 -8.31 -3.48
N GLU A 31 -10.09 -9.11 -3.63
CA GLU A 31 -11.35 -8.87 -2.91
C GLU A 31 -11.17 -8.98 -1.39
N ALA A 32 -10.24 -9.83 -0.94
CA ALA A 32 -9.91 -9.96 0.48
C ALA A 32 -9.37 -8.65 1.09
N PHE A 33 -8.73 -7.79 0.28
CA PHE A 33 -8.16 -6.51 0.71
C PHE A 33 -9.15 -5.36 0.67
N PHE A 34 -10.27 -5.51 -0.04
CA PHE A 34 -11.35 -4.53 -0.12
C PHE A 34 -12.69 -5.13 0.35
N PRO A 35 -12.79 -5.57 1.63
CA PRO A 35 -13.99 -6.21 2.12
C PRO A 35 -15.18 -5.23 2.14
N GLU A 36 -16.36 -5.74 1.78
CA GLU A 36 -17.62 -5.03 1.96
C GLU A 36 -17.90 -4.71 3.44
N LYS A 37 -18.91 -3.88 3.69
CA LYS A 37 -19.31 -3.50 5.06
C LYS A 37 -19.69 -4.75 5.87
N GLY A 38 -18.89 -5.05 6.89
CA GLY A 38 -19.08 -6.23 7.75
C GLY A 38 -18.34 -7.48 7.28
N GLY A 39 -17.65 -7.40 6.13
CA GLY A 39 -16.77 -8.45 5.64
C GLY A 39 -15.56 -8.71 6.55
N SER A 40 -14.98 -9.89 6.42
CA SER A 40 -13.83 -10.31 7.21
C SER A 40 -12.55 -9.61 6.74
N THR A 41 -11.77 -9.08 7.68
CA THR A 41 -10.43 -8.53 7.42
C THR A 41 -9.30 -9.52 7.74
N ARG A 42 -9.66 -10.71 8.25
CA ARG A 42 -8.71 -11.64 8.86
C ARG A 42 -7.72 -12.19 7.85
N GLU A 43 -8.18 -12.49 6.64
CA GLU A 43 -7.35 -13.06 5.59
C GLU A 43 -6.33 -12.06 5.05
N ALA A 44 -6.77 -10.88 4.59
CA ALA A 44 -5.86 -9.83 4.13
C ALA A 44 -4.82 -9.45 5.20
N LYS A 45 -5.23 -9.35 6.46
CA LYS A 45 -4.28 -9.10 7.56
C LYS A 45 -3.22 -10.20 7.69
N ARG A 46 -3.61 -11.47 7.52
CA ARG A 46 -2.67 -12.61 7.56
C ARG A 46 -1.65 -12.52 6.42
N VAL A 47 -2.08 -12.14 5.22
CA VAL A 47 -1.19 -11.92 4.09
C VAL A 47 -0.24 -10.76 4.38
N CYS A 48 -0.76 -9.61 4.84
CA CYS A 48 0.07 -8.45 5.19
C CYS A 48 1.14 -8.75 6.25
N LEU A 49 0.89 -9.66 7.20
CA LEU A 49 1.87 -10.01 8.23
C LEU A 49 3.14 -10.66 7.66
N ASN A 50 3.04 -11.32 6.50
CA ASN A 50 4.16 -11.96 5.81
C ASN A 50 4.72 -11.09 4.67
N CYS A 51 4.20 -9.88 4.47
CA CYS A 51 4.64 -8.96 3.43
C CYS A 51 5.87 -8.19 3.89
N THR A 52 6.94 -8.19 3.08
CA THR A 52 8.19 -7.48 3.38
C THR A 52 8.01 -5.96 3.36
N VAL A 53 7.22 -5.45 2.41
CA VAL A 53 6.96 -4.01 2.20
C VAL A 53 5.81 -3.45 3.06
N ARG A 54 5.52 -4.09 4.20
CA ARG A 54 4.37 -3.73 5.04
C ARG A 54 4.49 -2.32 5.62
N ALA A 55 5.70 -1.89 5.95
CA ALA A 55 5.94 -0.60 6.59
C ALA A 55 5.72 0.55 5.59
N GLU A 56 6.32 0.45 4.41
CA GLU A 56 6.20 1.36 3.28
C GLU A 56 4.73 1.47 2.83
N CYS A 57 4.05 0.32 2.71
CA CYS A 57 2.62 0.27 2.40
C CYS A 57 1.76 1.02 3.43
N LEU A 58 2.08 0.89 4.73
CA LEU A 58 1.36 1.61 5.78
C LEU A 58 1.64 3.12 5.72
N GLU A 59 2.90 3.50 5.57
CA GLU A 59 3.33 4.89 5.50
C GLU A 59 2.64 5.60 4.33
N TYR A 60 2.65 4.99 3.15
CA TYR A 60 1.93 5.47 1.97
C TYR A 60 0.45 5.69 2.28
N ALA A 61 -0.23 4.69 2.84
CA ALA A 61 -1.66 4.78 3.15
C ALA A 61 -1.99 5.89 4.17
N LEU A 62 -1.06 6.18 5.09
CA LEU A 62 -1.22 7.28 6.05
C LEU A 62 -0.98 8.63 5.39
N ALA A 63 0.07 8.77 4.58
CA ALA A 63 0.41 10.00 3.88
C ALA A 63 -0.65 10.43 2.85
N HIS A 64 -1.22 9.46 2.12
CA HIS A 64 -2.20 9.70 1.06
C HIS A 64 -3.67 9.65 1.53
N ASP A 65 -3.89 9.46 2.84
CA ASP A 65 -5.21 9.29 3.44
C ASP A 65 -6.07 8.22 2.74
N GLU A 66 -5.46 7.07 2.42
CA GLU A 66 -6.16 5.97 1.76
C GLU A 66 -7.39 5.55 2.56
N ARG A 67 -8.56 5.62 1.94
CA ARG A 67 -9.87 5.55 2.63
C ARG A 67 -10.48 4.17 2.64
N PHE A 68 -10.01 3.28 1.78
CA PHE A 68 -10.59 1.97 1.59
C PHE A 68 -9.54 0.88 1.78
N GLY A 69 -10.03 -0.33 2.01
CA GLY A 69 -9.22 -1.55 2.07
C GLY A 69 -8.22 -1.66 3.22
N ILE A 70 -7.47 -2.75 3.18
CA ILE A 70 -6.42 -3.12 4.11
C ILE A 70 -5.06 -2.69 3.57
N TRP A 71 -4.37 -1.84 4.33
CA TRP A 71 -3.05 -1.32 3.99
C TRP A 71 -2.10 -1.54 5.16
N GLY A 72 -0.91 -2.09 4.90
CA GLY A 72 0.08 -2.36 5.93
C GLY A 72 -0.43 -3.27 7.08
N GLY A 73 -1.44 -4.10 6.81
CA GLY A 73 -2.10 -4.94 7.81
C GLY A 73 -3.17 -4.24 8.67
N LEU A 74 -3.55 -3.00 8.32
CA LEU A 74 -4.53 -2.20 9.06
C LEU A 74 -5.74 -1.85 8.18
N SER A 75 -6.93 -1.95 8.75
CA SER A 75 -8.15 -1.39 8.16
C SER A 75 -8.18 0.15 8.26
N GLU A 76 -9.01 0.80 7.45
CA GLU A 76 -9.24 2.26 7.52
C GLU A 76 -9.54 2.73 8.96
N ARG A 77 -10.44 2.04 9.67
CA ARG A 77 -10.77 2.37 11.06
C ARG A 77 -9.56 2.29 11.99
N GLU A 78 -8.68 1.31 11.79
CA GLU A 78 -7.46 1.16 12.58
C GLU A 78 -6.42 2.23 12.22
N ARG A 79 -6.22 2.53 10.93
CA ARG A 79 -5.35 3.62 10.46
C ARG A 79 -5.79 4.97 11.03
N ARG A 80 -7.10 5.24 11.03
CA ARG A 80 -7.67 6.44 11.67
C ARG A 80 -7.39 6.49 13.17
N LYS A 81 -7.48 5.35 13.87
CA LYS A 81 -7.15 5.28 15.29
C LYS A 81 -5.67 5.57 15.52
N LEU A 82 -4.80 4.99 14.69
CA LEU A 82 -3.35 5.21 14.73
C LEU A 82 -3.00 6.69 14.54
N LYS A 83 -3.53 7.35 13.50
CA LYS A 83 -3.34 8.80 13.26
C LYS A 83 -3.73 9.66 14.46
N ARG A 84 -4.82 9.32 15.16
CA ARG A 84 -5.28 10.06 16.34
C ARG A 84 -4.43 9.85 17.60
N THR A 85 -3.71 8.74 17.69
CA THR A 85 -2.87 8.42 18.87
C THR A 85 -1.43 8.90 18.69
N ALA A 86 -0.99 9.15 17.46
CA ALA A 86 0.32 9.71 17.15
C ALA A 86 0.40 11.24 17.29
N VAL A 87 -0.73 11.90 17.57
CA VAL A 87 -0.84 13.34 17.89
C VAL A 87 -0.97 13.49 19.40
#